data_AF-W7Y7H0-F1
#
_entry.id   AF-W7Y7H0-F1
#
_cell.length_a   1.000
_cell.length_b   1.000
_cell.length_c   1.000
_cell.angle_alpha   90.00
_cell.angle_beta   90.00
_cell.angle_gamma   90.00
#
_symmetry.space_group_name_H-M   'P 1'
#
loop_
_entity.id
_entity.type
_entity.pdbx_description
1 polymer ?
#
loop_
_entity_poly.entity_id
_entity_poly.type
_entity_poly.pdbx_seq_one_letter_code
_entity_poly.pdbx_strand_id
1 'polypeptide(L)'
;MTEKLLSPLVKIFDLQPHPEGGWYKRLWESSFEIPHSVLDSKYSGSRPAATSIYFLLHPDETSAWHRVYSDELWLYHSGGPMILKLGGDGDQPGEVTEIVLGMDASKGQVPQALVPANVWQASQL
;
A
#
# COMPACT_ATOMS: atom_id res chain seq x y z
N MET A 1 5.80 -2.02 -29.77
CA MET A 1 5.48 -1.93 -28.33
C MET A 1 4.03 -2.27 -28.19
N THR A 2 3.70 -3.36 -27.51
CA THR A 2 2.31 -3.74 -27.24
C THR A 2 1.76 -2.76 -26.20
N GLU A 3 0.65 -2.11 -26.53
CA GLU A 3 -0.03 -1.19 -25.63
C GLU A 3 -0.51 -1.99 -24.41
N LYS A 4 -0.06 -1.60 -23.21
CA LYS A 4 -0.46 -2.28 -21.98
C LYS A 4 -1.95 -2.04 -21.77
N LEU A 5 -2.74 -3.12 -21.78
CA LEU A 5 -4.16 -3.03 -21.50
C LEU A 5 -4.35 -2.69 -20.02
N LEU A 6 -4.77 -1.46 -19.74
CA LEU A 6 -5.07 -1.03 -18.37
C LEU A 6 -6.47 -1.51 -17.96
N SER A 7 -6.61 -1.80 -16.67
CA SER A 7 -7.90 -2.02 -16.04
C SER A 7 -8.79 -0.79 -16.25
N PRO A 8 -10.08 -0.98 -16.60
CA PRO A 8 -11.03 0.13 -16.70
C PRO A 8 -11.12 0.96 -15.41
N LEU A 9 -10.82 0.35 -14.25
CA LEU A 9 -10.82 1.02 -12.94
C LEU A 9 -9.86 2.20 -12.88
N VAL A 10 -8.73 2.15 -13.60
CA VAL A 10 -7.80 3.28 -13.69
C VAL A 10 -8.52 4.53 -14.17
N LYS A 11 -9.30 4.40 -15.24
CA LYS A 11 -10.07 5.53 -15.80
C LYS A 11 -11.30 5.86 -14.96
N ILE A 12 -12.04 4.86 -14.48
CA ILE A 12 -13.29 5.06 -13.72
C ILE A 12 -13.02 5.79 -12.39
N PHE A 13 -11.95 5.42 -11.70
CA PHE A 13 -11.58 6.06 -10.44
C PHE A 13 -10.57 7.20 -10.61
N ASP A 14 -10.11 7.46 -11.85
CA ASP A 14 -9.13 8.50 -12.16
C ASP A 14 -7.84 8.30 -11.34
N LEU A 15 -7.34 7.06 -11.35
CA LEU A 15 -6.10 6.68 -10.72
C LEU A 15 -4.91 7.24 -11.51
N GLN A 16 -3.85 7.60 -10.80
CA GLN A 16 -2.61 8.12 -11.36
C GLN A 16 -1.46 7.14 -11.05
N PRO A 17 -0.36 7.15 -11.83
CA PRO A 17 0.81 6.34 -11.51
C PRO A 17 1.35 6.65 -10.11
N HIS A 18 1.64 5.61 -9.32
CA HIS A 18 2.26 5.77 -8.01
C HIS A 18 3.80 5.79 -8.12
N PRO A 19 4.53 6.60 -7.32
CA PRO A 19 5.99 6.65 -7.37
C PRO A 19 6.69 5.30 -7.14
N GLU A 20 6.07 4.42 -6.35
CA GLU A 20 6.60 3.09 -6.04
C GLU A 20 6.21 2.03 -7.08
N GLY A 21 5.35 2.37 -8.04
CA GLY A 21 4.77 1.47 -9.03
C GLY A 21 3.30 1.16 -8.77
N GLY A 22 2.58 0.78 -9.82
CA GLY A 22 1.13 0.66 -9.80
C GLY A 22 0.41 2.00 -9.96
N TRP A 23 -0.87 2.00 -9.59
CA TRP A 23 -1.79 3.11 -9.78
C TRP A 23 -2.50 3.43 -8.47
N TYR A 24 -2.67 4.70 -8.15
CA TYR A 24 -3.30 5.11 -6.90
C TYR A 24 -4.15 6.37 -7.03
N LYS A 25 -4.98 6.60 -6.02
CA LYS A 25 -5.62 7.89 -5.78
C LYS A 25 -5.97 8.04 -4.31
N ARG A 26 -5.62 9.18 -3.70
CA ARG A 26 -6.12 9.54 -2.37
C ARG A 26 -7.61 9.84 -2.43
N LEU A 27 -8.38 9.16 -1.59
CA LEU A 27 -9.83 9.28 -1.51
C LEU A 27 -10.27 10.20 -0.39
N TRP A 28 -9.59 10.07 0.75
CA TRP A 28 -9.96 10.77 1.96
C TRP A 28 -8.72 11.09 2.78
N GLU A 29 -8.83 12.21 3.48
CA GLU A 29 -7.89 12.70 4.46
C GLU A 29 -8.71 13.19 5.66
N SER A 30 -8.29 12.80 6.86
CA SER A 30 -8.94 13.23 8.10
C SER A 30 -8.89 14.76 8.21
N SER A 31 -10.03 15.38 8.55
CA SER A 31 -10.10 16.80 8.87
C SER A 31 -9.40 17.15 10.19
N PHE A 32 -9.20 16.16 11.06
CA PHE A 32 -8.37 16.31 12.25
C PHE A 32 -6.91 16.03 11.91
N GLU A 33 -6.04 16.96 12.28
CA GLU A 33 -4.58 16.84 12.16
C GLU A 33 -3.95 16.60 13.53
N ILE A 34 -2.97 15.70 13.55
CA ILE A 34 -2.06 15.50 14.67
C ILE A 34 -0.95 16.56 14.57
N PRO A 35 -0.81 17.44 15.57
CA PRO A 35 0.20 18.49 15.55
C PRO A 35 1.62 17.93 15.50
N HIS A 36 2.50 18.56 14.73
CA HIS A 36 3.91 18.15 14.65
C HIS A 36 4.59 18.06 16.02
N SER A 37 4.24 18.92 16.98
CA SER A 37 4.84 18.98 18.31
C SER A 37 4.64 17.73 19.17
N VAL A 38 3.68 16.87 18.82
CA VAL A 38 3.45 15.59 19.52
C VAL A 38 3.86 14.38 18.67
N LEU A 39 4.34 14.60 17.45
CA LEU A 39 4.85 13.55 16.57
C LEU A 39 6.35 13.34 16.80
N ASP A 40 6.85 12.18 16.37
CA ASP A 40 8.29 11.91 16.35
C ASP A 40 9.03 12.90 15.42
N SER A 41 10.28 13.20 15.75
CA SER A 41 11.17 14.08 14.97
C SER A 41 11.35 13.68 13.49
N LYS A 42 11.07 12.42 13.14
CA LYS A 42 11.11 11.91 11.76
C LYS A 42 10.03 12.50 10.86
N TYR A 43 8.92 12.99 11.42
CA TYR A 43 7.85 13.61 10.63
C TYR A 43 8.26 15.04 10.22
N SER A 44 8.00 15.43 8.98
CA SER A 44 8.36 16.77 8.46
C SER A 44 7.37 17.89 8.85
N GLY A 45 6.34 17.58 9.62
CA GLY A 45 5.28 18.51 9.99
C GLY A 45 4.07 17.79 10.59
N SER A 46 2.98 18.53 10.77
CA SER A 46 1.70 17.94 11.19
C SER A 46 1.25 16.87 10.18
N ARG A 47 0.40 15.96 10.63
CA ARG A 47 -0.15 14.90 9.78
C ARG A 47 -1.64 14.80 9.95
N PRO A 48 -2.42 14.54 8.89
CA PRO A 48 -3.79 14.11 9.07
C PRO A 48 -3.82 12.84 9.89
N ALA A 49 -4.83 12.68 10.75
CA ALA A 49 -4.90 11.51 11.64
C ALA A 49 -5.01 10.18 10.88
N ALA A 50 -5.56 10.21 9.66
CA ALA A 50 -5.50 9.11 8.71
C ALA A 50 -5.75 9.63 7.29
N THR A 51 -5.33 8.82 6.31
CA THR A 51 -5.71 8.97 4.90
C THR A 51 -6.19 7.62 4.38
N SER A 52 -6.89 7.61 3.25
CA SER A 52 -7.16 6.39 2.50
C SER A 52 -6.91 6.62 1.03
N ILE A 53 -6.49 5.56 0.35
CA ILE A 53 -6.25 5.56 -1.09
C ILE A 53 -6.96 4.36 -1.74
N TYR A 54 -7.24 4.46 -3.02
CA TYR A 54 -7.25 3.26 -3.87
C TYR A 54 -5.82 2.98 -4.33
N PHE A 55 -5.48 1.71 -4.42
CA PHE A 55 -4.25 1.20 -5.01
C PHE A 55 -4.56 0.01 -5.92
N LEU A 56 -3.90 -0.05 -7.08
CA LEU A 56 -4.13 -1.06 -8.10
C LEU A 56 -2.80 -1.44 -8.76
N LEU A 57 -2.56 -2.75 -8.87
CA LEU A 57 -1.49 -3.34 -9.67
C LEU A 57 -2.08 -4.13 -10.84
N HIS A 58 -1.46 -3.99 -12.00
CA HIS A 58 -1.65 -4.90 -13.13
C HIS A 58 -0.63 -6.04 -13.08
N PRO A 59 -0.81 -7.10 -13.88
CA PRO A 59 0.26 -8.07 -14.11
C PRO A 59 1.56 -7.36 -14.50
N ASP A 60 2.67 -7.92 -14.01
CA ASP A 60 4.04 -7.43 -14.20
C ASP A 60 4.33 -6.05 -13.55
N GLU A 61 3.40 -5.48 -12.77
CA GLU A 61 3.67 -4.34 -11.90
C GLU A 61 4.03 -4.80 -10.49
N THR A 62 4.87 -4.02 -9.84
CA THR A 62 5.18 -4.18 -8.42
C THR A 62 5.10 -2.81 -7.75
N SER A 63 4.76 -2.80 -6.46
CA SER A 63 5.15 -1.71 -5.57
C SER A 63 6.54 -2.04 -5.03
N ALA A 64 7.51 -1.20 -5.33
CA ALA A 64 8.90 -1.36 -4.89
C ALA A 64 9.01 -1.32 -3.36
N TRP A 65 10.10 -1.89 -2.84
CA TRP A 65 10.40 -1.83 -1.40
C TRP A 65 10.44 -0.38 -0.90
N HIS A 66 9.59 -0.09 0.08
CA HIS A 66 9.50 1.21 0.73
C HIS A 66 9.11 1.07 2.20
N ARG A 67 9.12 2.18 2.93
CA ARG A 67 8.70 2.27 4.34
C ARG A 67 7.91 3.53 4.57
N VAL A 68 6.96 3.44 5.50
CA VAL A 68 6.20 4.56 6.02
C VAL A 68 6.37 4.64 7.54
N TYR A 69 6.21 5.84 8.11
CA TYR A 69 6.41 6.06 9.55
C TYR A 69 5.22 5.69 10.43
N SER A 70 4.05 5.47 9.82
CA SER A 70 2.82 5.07 10.50
C SER A 70 2.41 3.69 10.02
N ASP A 71 1.62 2.98 10.84
CA ASP A 71 0.98 1.74 10.41
C ASP A 71 0.16 1.97 9.14
N GLU A 72 0.21 1.01 8.21
CA GLU A 72 -0.57 1.03 6.98
C GLU A 72 -1.50 -0.18 6.93
N LEU A 73 -2.78 0.08 6.69
CA LEU A 73 -3.80 -0.95 6.61
C LEU A 73 -4.18 -1.19 5.14
N TRP A 74 -3.94 -2.41 4.69
CA TRP A 74 -4.29 -2.87 3.36
C TRP A 74 -5.66 -3.54 3.39
N LEU A 75 -6.54 -3.14 2.47
CA LEU A 75 -7.88 -3.71 2.32
C LEU A 75 -8.07 -4.18 0.88
N TYR A 76 -8.34 -5.48 0.71
CA TYR A 76 -8.66 -6.04 -0.58
C TYR A 76 -10.07 -5.60 -1.02
N HIS A 77 -10.20 -5.20 -2.29
CA HIS A 77 -11.48 -4.83 -2.89
C HIS A 77 -11.87 -5.72 -4.07
N SER A 78 -10.96 -5.95 -5.02
CA SER A 78 -11.26 -6.68 -6.25
C SER A 78 -9.98 -7.12 -6.97
N GLY A 79 -10.11 -8.09 -7.89
CA GLY A 79 -9.02 -8.55 -8.74
C GLY A 79 -8.56 -9.97 -8.41
N GLY A 80 -7.31 -10.27 -8.75
CA GLY A 80 -6.61 -11.45 -8.25
C GLY A 80 -6.06 -11.21 -6.84
N PRO A 81 -5.65 -12.27 -6.13
CA PRO A 81 -4.92 -12.08 -4.88
C PRO A 81 -3.63 -11.31 -5.13
N MET A 82 -3.17 -10.56 -4.12
CA MET A 82 -1.94 -9.78 -4.15
C MET A 82 -1.02 -10.28 -3.04
N ILE A 83 0.26 -10.46 -3.35
CA ILE A 83 1.29 -10.79 -2.37
C ILE A 83 1.81 -9.48 -1.78
N LEU A 84 1.64 -9.32 -0.46
CA LEU A 84 2.23 -8.26 0.34
C LEU A 84 3.43 -8.84 1.10
N LYS A 85 4.61 -8.27 0.86
CA LYS A 85 5.88 -8.73 1.44
C LYS A 85 6.31 -7.79 2.56
N LEU A 86 6.69 -8.34 3.70
CA LEU A 86 7.20 -7.61 4.88
C LEU A 86 8.65 -8.01 5.10
N GLY A 87 9.57 -7.04 5.11
CA GLY A 87 11.02 -7.25 5.18
C GLY A 87 11.68 -6.80 6.49
N GLY A 88 10.93 -6.67 7.59
CA GLY A 88 11.44 -6.14 8.87
C GLY A 88 11.74 -4.64 8.84
N ASP A 89 12.41 -4.12 9.87
CA ASP A 89 12.60 -2.67 10.11
C ASP A 89 14.07 -2.20 10.03
N GLY A 90 14.98 -3.07 9.61
CA GLY A 90 16.41 -2.77 9.44
C GLY A 90 16.72 -1.75 8.35
N ASP A 91 18.01 -1.51 8.09
CA ASP A 91 18.46 -0.53 7.07
C ASP A 91 18.07 -0.93 5.63
N GLN A 92 17.86 -2.22 5.40
CA GLN A 92 17.41 -2.82 4.15
C GLN A 92 16.43 -3.97 4.45
N PRO A 93 15.60 -4.41 3.48
CA PRO A 93 14.74 -5.57 3.67
C PRO A 93 15.56 -6.82 4.08
N GLY A 94 15.17 -7.43 5.18
CA GLY A 94 15.75 -8.66 5.73
C GLY A 94 14.95 -9.90 5.35
N GLU A 95 14.68 -10.76 6.34
CA GLU A 95 13.83 -11.94 6.16
C GLU A 95 12.41 -11.53 5.74
N VAL A 96 11.91 -12.14 4.67
CA VAL A 96 10.63 -11.78 4.05
C VAL A 96 9.52 -12.67 4.59
N THR A 97 8.50 -12.03 5.17
CA THR A 97 7.20 -12.66 5.45
C THR A 97 6.21 -12.24 4.38
N GLU A 98 5.40 -13.17 3.87
CA GLU A 98 4.38 -12.88 2.86
C GLU A 98 2.98 -13.00 3.43
N ILE A 99 2.13 -12.06 3.05
CA ILE A 99 0.69 -12.06 3.30
C ILE A 99 -0.02 -12.06 1.95
N VAL A 100 -0.90 -13.03 1.72
CA VAL A 100 -1.70 -13.07 0.48
C VAL A 100 -3.02 -12.34 0.73
N LEU A 101 -3.11 -11.12 0.21
CA LEU A 101 -4.33 -10.30 0.24
C LEU A 101 -5.34 -10.82 -0.78
N GLY A 102 -6.54 -11.19 -0.34
CA GLY A 102 -7.60 -11.72 -1.19
C GLY A 102 -8.78 -12.26 -0.39
N MET A 103 -9.83 -12.73 -1.08
CA MET A 103 -11.06 -13.18 -0.44
C MET A 103 -11.14 -14.70 -0.19
N ASP A 104 -10.23 -15.50 -0.76
CA ASP A 104 -10.29 -16.96 -0.65
C ASP A 104 -9.63 -17.44 0.66
N ALA A 105 -10.35 -17.28 1.76
CA ALA A 105 -9.90 -17.70 3.09
C ALA A 105 -9.58 -19.20 3.17
N SER A 106 -10.21 -20.04 2.32
CA SER A 106 -9.91 -21.47 2.27
C SER A 106 -8.49 -21.77 1.78
N LYS A 107 -7.87 -20.83 1.06
CA LYS A 107 -6.48 -20.87 0.61
C LYS A 107 -5.53 -20.02 1.46
N GLY A 108 -5.98 -19.58 2.64
CA GLY A 108 -5.19 -18.76 3.54
C GLY A 108 -5.06 -17.29 3.12
N GLN A 109 -5.86 -16.82 2.17
CA GLN A 109 -5.92 -15.39 1.82
C GLN A 109 -6.63 -14.61 2.92
N VAL A 110 -6.21 -13.36 3.12
CA VAL A 110 -6.87 -12.45 4.07
C VAL A 110 -7.35 -11.20 3.35
N PRO A 111 -8.57 -10.70 3.61
CA PRO A 111 -9.06 -9.50 2.95
C PRO A 111 -8.46 -8.22 3.52
N GLN A 112 -7.75 -8.31 4.65
CA GLN A 112 -7.18 -7.18 5.35
C GLN A 112 -5.84 -7.57 5.99
N ALA A 113 -4.85 -6.69 5.88
CA ALA A 113 -3.53 -6.88 6.48
C ALA A 113 -2.99 -5.56 7.03
N LEU A 114 -2.24 -5.62 8.12
CA LEU A 114 -1.55 -4.49 8.72
C LEU A 114 -0.06 -4.60 8.40
N VAL A 115 0.53 -3.55 7.85
CA VAL A 115 1.98 -3.35 7.84
C VAL A 115 2.31 -2.39 8.98
N PRO A 116 3.04 -2.84 10.02
CA PRO A 116 3.43 -1.97 11.11
C PRO A 116 4.34 -0.82 10.62
N ALA A 117 4.28 0.29 11.33
CA ALA A 117 5.15 1.44 11.13
C ALA A 117 6.64 1.03 11.02
N ASN A 118 7.35 1.64 10.07
CA ASN A 118 8.76 1.42 9.78
C ASN A 118 9.14 0.02 9.25
N VAL A 119 8.19 -0.86 8.99
CA VAL A 119 8.47 -2.16 8.33
C VAL A 119 8.60 -1.96 6.82
N TRP A 120 9.65 -2.52 6.24
CA TRP A 120 9.83 -2.60 4.78
C TRP A 120 8.68 -3.38 4.17
N GLN A 121 8.05 -2.79 3.16
CA GLN A 121 6.97 -3.42 2.42
C GLN A 121 7.17 -3.32 0.91
N ALA A 122 6.70 -4.33 0.20
CA ALA A 122 6.59 -4.38 -1.25
C ALA A 122 5.37 -5.21 -1.63
N SER A 123 4.81 -5.00 -2.82
CA SER A 123 3.67 -5.80 -3.28
C SER A 123 3.72 -6.14 -4.76
N GLN A 124 3.10 -7.26 -5.11
CA GLN A 124 2.99 -7.77 -6.48
C GLN A 124 1.74 -8.64 -6.60
N LEU A 125 1.25 -8.87 -7.82
CA LEU A 125 0.21 -9.89 -8.07
C LEU A 125 0.77 -11.32 -8.01
#